data_AF-A7SMN6-F1
#
_entry.id   AF-A7SMN6-F1
#
_cell.length_a   1.000
_cell.length_b   1.000
_cell.length_c   1.000
_cell.angle_alpha   90.00
_cell.angle_beta   90.00
_cell.angle_gamma   90.00
#
_symmetry.space_group_name_H-M   'P 1'
#
loop_
_entity.id
_entity.type
_entity.pdbx_description
1 polymer ?
#
loop_
_entity_poly.entity_id
_entity_poly.type
_entity_poly.pdbx_seq_one_letter_code
_entity_poly.pdbx_strand_id
1 'polypeptide(L)'
;PIALNDNKWHHIAATWSNTEGSMGLYIDGALKINSTGRAVGSTIPSNGKLVLGLDQDSPGGDFDIRQSFAGELAHVYLWDTALDNVTIADMSRECREFPYAGHVVAWIDFAGGIYGNITRRDLSRCHYDPLLLP
;
A
#
# COMPACT_ATOMS: atom_id res chain seq x y z
N PRO A 1 -15.29 11.39 -7.96
CA PRO A 1 -14.47 10.17 -7.95
C PRO A 1 -13.15 10.43 -8.67
N ILE A 2 -12.01 10.12 -8.04
CA ILE A 2 -10.69 10.21 -8.69
C ILE A 2 -10.48 8.89 -9.44
N ALA A 3 -10.22 8.95 -10.75
CA ALA A 3 -9.81 7.79 -11.52
C ALA A 3 -8.31 7.56 -11.30
N LEU A 4 -7.93 6.40 -10.77
CA LEU A 4 -6.52 6.07 -10.47
C LEU A 4 -5.83 5.32 -11.61
N ASN A 5 -6.57 4.94 -12.64
CA ASN A 5 -6.09 4.27 -13.84
C ASN A 5 -5.85 5.27 -14.98
N ASP A 6 -5.27 6.44 -14.66
CA ASP A 6 -5.05 7.55 -15.58
C ASP A 6 -3.61 7.58 -16.16
N ASN A 7 -2.86 6.49 -15.99
CA ASN A 7 -1.45 6.33 -16.35
C ASN A 7 -0.48 7.27 -15.59
N LYS A 8 -0.87 7.79 -14.43
CA LYS A 8 0.02 8.52 -13.51
C LYS A 8 0.29 7.72 -12.25
N TRP A 9 1.35 8.11 -11.55
CA TRP A 9 1.62 7.59 -10.21
C TRP A 9 0.69 8.24 -9.20
N HIS A 10 0.15 7.42 -8.31
CA HIS A 10 -0.64 7.84 -7.17
C HIS A 10 -0.08 7.22 -5.91
N HIS A 11 -0.03 7.99 -4.83
CA HIS A 11 0.26 7.46 -3.51
C HIS A 11 -1.04 6.97 -2.87
N ILE A 12 -1.09 5.70 -2.50
CA ILE A 12 -2.26 5.09 -1.85
C ILE A 12 -1.82 4.55 -0.50
N ALA A 13 -2.54 4.94 0.56
CA ALA A 13 -2.37 4.36 1.89
C ALA A 13 -3.73 3.94 2.45
N ALA A 14 -3.75 2.82 3.16
CA ALA A 14 -4.90 2.35 3.91
C ALA A 14 -4.50 2.14 5.37
N THR A 15 -5.37 2.53 6.29
CA THR A 15 -5.19 2.28 7.73
C THR A 15 -6.35 1.46 8.25
N TRP A 16 -6.07 0.62 9.25
CA TRP A 16 -7.09 -0.08 10.01
C TRP A 16 -6.65 -0.21 11.47
N SER A 17 -7.57 0.01 12.41
CA SER A 17 -7.40 -0.28 13.83
C SER A 17 -8.56 -1.11 14.35
N ASN A 18 -8.25 -2.14 15.14
CA ASN A 18 -9.26 -3.07 15.63
C ASN A 18 -10.12 -2.54 16.77
N THR A 19 -9.72 -1.47 17.46
CA THR A 19 -10.41 -1.00 18.68
C THR A 19 -11.85 -0.57 18.37
N GLU A 20 -12.02 0.23 17.32
CA GLU A 20 -13.33 0.68 16.84
C GLU A 20 -13.60 0.20 15.40
N GLY A 21 -12.69 -0.60 14.83
CA GLY A 21 -12.75 -0.97 13.41
C GLY A 21 -12.57 0.23 12.49
N SER A 22 -11.76 1.20 12.91
CA SER A 22 -11.54 2.46 12.19
C SER A 22 -10.67 2.22 10.97
N MET A 23 -11.16 2.62 9.81
CA MET A 23 -10.49 2.50 8.52
C MET A 23 -10.35 3.86 7.83
N GLY A 24 -9.15 4.12 7.32
CA GLY A 24 -8.86 5.25 6.44
C GLY A 24 -8.39 4.78 5.06
N LEU A 25 -8.83 5.42 3.99
CA LEU A 25 -8.22 5.32 2.66
C LEU A 25 -7.75 6.69 2.22
N TYR A 26 -6.48 6.80 1.87
CA TYR A 26 -5.81 8.03 1.47
C TYR A 26 -5.35 7.90 0.03
N ILE A 27 -5.58 8.96 -0.75
CA ILE A 27 -5.12 9.08 -2.14
C ILE A 27 -4.38 10.41 -2.23
N ASP A 28 -3.12 10.34 -2.65
CA ASP A 28 -2.22 11.49 -2.79
C ASP A 28 -2.17 12.32 -1.50
N GLY A 29 -2.02 11.61 -0.37
CA GLY A 29 -1.94 12.17 0.98
C GLY A 29 -3.27 12.61 1.59
N ALA A 30 -4.34 12.75 0.79
CA ALA A 30 -5.64 13.21 1.26
C ALA A 30 -6.55 12.05 1.66
N LEU A 31 -7.17 12.13 2.84
CA LEU A 31 -8.18 11.19 3.30
C LEU A 31 -9.42 11.23 2.40
N LYS A 32 -9.78 10.10 1.80
CA LYS A 32 -10.94 9.95 0.89
C LYS A 32 -12.06 9.13 1.50
N ILE A 33 -11.73 8.13 2.30
CA ILE A 33 -12.69 7.31 3.03
C ILE A 33 -12.30 7.28 4.50
N ASN A 34 -13.27 7.53 5.37
CA ASN A 34 -13.16 7.34 6.81
C ASN A 34 -14.38 6.57 7.28
N SER A 35 -14.19 5.44 7.93
CA SER A 35 -15.28 4.60 8.43
C SER A 35 -14.89 3.86 9.69
N THR A 36 -15.88 3.42 10.47
CA THR A 36 -15.69 2.61 11.68
C THR A 36 -16.52 1.33 11.60
N GLY A 37 -16.39 0.44 12.59
CA GLY A 37 -17.18 -0.78 12.70
C GLY A 37 -16.69 -1.95 11.84
N ARG A 38 -15.52 -1.83 11.19
CA ARG A 38 -14.95 -2.89 10.35
C ARG A 38 -14.06 -3.82 11.16
N ALA A 39 -14.48 -5.08 11.31
CA ALA A 39 -13.74 -6.12 12.04
C ALA A 39 -13.33 -5.68 13.47
N VAL A 40 -14.26 -5.06 14.20
CA VAL A 40 -14.02 -4.59 15.58
C VAL A 40 -13.56 -5.76 16.48
N GLY A 41 -12.54 -5.52 17.30
CA GLY A 41 -11.96 -6.51 18.20
C GLY A 41 -11.25 -7.68 17.51
N SER A 42 -11.14 -7.67 16.19
CA SER A 42 -10.46 -8.73 15.44
C SER A 42 -8.95 -8.54 15.48
N THR A 43 -8.22 -9.63 15.21
CA THR A 43 -6.76 -9.62 15.09
C THR A 43 -6.38 -10.22 13.76
N ILE A 44 -5.41 -9.64 13.07
CA ILE A 44 -4.81 -10.28 11.89
C ILE A 44 -3.95 -11.45 12.40
N PRO A 45 -4.23 -12.71 12.01
CA PRO A 45 -3.43 -13.84 12.45
C PRO A 45 -1.97 -13.75 11.98
N SER A 46 -1.04 -14.24 12.81
CA SER A 46 0.37 -14.34 12.43
C SER A 46 0.62 -15.41 11.38
N ASN A 47 1.81 -15.41 10.77
CA ASN A 47 2.27 -16.40 9.78
C ASN A 47 1.50 -16.40 8.45
N GLY A 48 0.83 -15.29 8.12
CA GLY A 48 0.25 -15.07 6.81
C GLY A 48 1.32 -14.93 5.71
N LYS A 49 0.89 -15.06 4.45
CA LYS A 49 1.70 -14.73 3.27
C LYS A 49 1.22 -13.44 2.65
N LEU A 50 2.14 -12.52 2.39
CA LEU A 50 1.87 -11.27 1.68
C LEU A 50 2.26 -11.44 0.22
N VAL A 51 1.31 -11.23 -0.68
CA VAL A 51 1.49 -11.33 -2.13
C VAL A 51 1.09 -10.00 -2.75
N LEU A 52 1.89 -9.51 -3.70
CA LEU A 52 1.55 -8.34 -4.50
C LEU A 52 1.13 -8.77 -5.90
N GLY A 53 0.08 -8.12 -6.40
CA GLY A 53 -0.35 -8.21 -7.79
C GLY A 53 -1.31 -9.36 -8.13
N LEU A 54 -1.60 -10.25 -7.19
CA LEU A 54 -2.53 -11.38 -7.35
C LEU A 54 -3.43 -11.49 -6.11
N ASP A 55 -4.68 -11.91 -6.33
CA ASP A 55 -5.64 -12.23 -5.27
C ASP A 55 -5.44 -13.67 -4.79
N GLN A 56 -5.44 -13.90 -3.47
CA GLN A 56 -5.14 -15.19 -2.86
C GLN A 56 -6.42 -15.91 -2.43
N ASP A 57 -6.78 -17.03 -3.08
CA ASP A 57 -7.88 -17.89 -2.63
C ASP A 57 -7.41 -18.97 -1.63
N SER A 58 -6.09 -19.19 -1.52
CA SER A 58 -5.45 -19.94 -0.45
C SER A 58 -4.08 -19.34 -0.08
N PRO A 59 -3.47 -19.68 1.07
CA PRO A 59 -2.21 -19.07 1.50
C PRO A 59 -1.07 -19.21 0.47
N GLY A 60 -0.83 -18.15 -0.29
CA GLY A 60 0.19 -18.06 -1.35
C GLY A 60 -0.14 -18.87 -2.60
N GLY A 61 -1.41 -19.13 -2.89
CA GLY A 61 -1.82 -19.94 -4.04
C GLY A 61 -3.25 -19.68 -4.50
N ASP A 62 -3.69 -20.52 -5.43
CA ASP A 62 -5.02 -20.50 -6.05
C ASP A 62 -5.38 -19.16 -6.70
N PHE A 63 -4.40 -18.54 -7.36
CA PHE A 63 -4.58 -17.25 -8.01
C PHE A 63 -5.45 -17.35 -9.28
N ASP A 64 -6.38 -16.42 -9.45
CA ASP A 64 -7.08 -16.18 -10.72
C ASP A 64 -6.44 -14.98 -11.45
N ILE A 65 -5.96 -15.22 -12.67
CA ILE A 65 -5.36 -14.19 -13.51
C ILE A 65 -6.32 -13.03 -13.83
N ARG A 66 -7.63 -13.26 -13.79
CA ARG A 66 -8.66 -12.23 -14.02
C ARG A 66 -8.76 -11.22 -12.88
N GLN A 67 -8.22 -11.56 -11.71
CA GLN A 67 -8.14 -10.69 -10.52
C GLN A 67 -6.72 -10.11 -10.35
N SER A 68 -5.84 -10.29 -11.34
CA SER A 68 -4.48 -9.76 -11.28
C SER A 68 -4.44 -8.24 -11.42
N PHE A 69 -3.47 -7.63 -10.75
CA PHE A 69 -3.13 -6.23 -10.96
C PHE A 69 -2.28 -6.09 -12.22
N ALA A 70 -2.72 -5.23 -13.14
CA ALA A 70 -1.95 -4.82 -14.31
C ALA A 70 -1.51 -3.37 -14.14
N GLY A 71 -0.25 -3.15 -13.79
CA GLY A 71 0.29 -1.81 -13.59
C GLY A 71 1.71 -1.83 -13.03
N GLU A 72 2.12 -0.68 -12.48
CA GLU A 72 3.42 -0.51 -11.84
C GLU A 72 3.22 -0.29 -10.34
N LEU A 73 4.06 -0.92 -9.52
CA LEU A 73 4.12 -0.73 -8.06
C LEU A 73 5.53 -0.31 -7.67
N ALA A 74 5.62 0.55 -6.66
CA ALA A 74 6.87 0.96 -6.05
C ALA A 74 6.60 1.33 -4.59
N HIS A 75 7.63 1.22 -3.74
CA HIS A 75 7.63 1.75 -2.38
C HIS A 75 6.47 1.21 -1.52
N VAL A 76 6.22 -0.10 -1.57
CA VAL A 76 5.22 -0.75 -0.71
C VAL A 76 5.83 -1.02 0.67
N TYR A 77 5.15 -0.52 1.71
CA TYR A 77 5.53 -0.69 3.11
C TYR A 77 4.29 -1.06 3.94
N LEU A 78 4.49 -1.78 5.04
CA LEU A 78 3.44 -2.15 5.99
C LEU A 78 3.90 -1.87 7.42
N TRP A 79 3.00 -1.35 8.25
CA TRP A 79 3.17 -1.17 9.69
C TRP A 79 2.14 -2.01 10.43
N ASP A 80 2.43 -2.39 11.67
CA ASP A 80 1.49 -3.05 12.59
C ASP A 80 0.64 -2.06 13.40
N THR A 81 0.82 -0.76 13.13
CA THR A 81 0.04 0.34 13.70
C THR A 81 -0.58 1.20 12.60
N ALA A 82 -1.71 1.81 12.91
CA ALA A 82 -2.33 2.80 12.03
C ALA A 82 -1.53 4.11 12.08
N LEU A 83 -0.93 4.50 10.96
CA LEU A 83 -0.25 5.79 10.83
C LEU A 83 -1.27 6.95 10.84
N ASP A 84 -0.85 8.08 11.38
CA ASP A 84 -1.66 9.30 11.36
C ASP A 84 -1.67 9.98 9.97
N ASN A 85 -2.60 10.92 9.80
CA ASN A 85 -2.82 11.61 8.53
C ASN A 85 -1.66 12.53 8.12
N VAL A 86 -0.89 13.07 9.08
CA VAL A 86 0.25 13.95 8.81
C VAL A 86 1.38 13.13 8.20
N THR A 87 1.72 12.02 8.85
CA THR A 87 2.71 11.06 8.35
C THR A 87 2.35 10.57 6.94
N ILE A 88 1.11 10.19 6.70
CA ILE A 88 0.65 9.73 5.37
C ILE A 88 0.70 10.85 4.32
N ALA A 89 0.36 12.08 4.68
CA ALA A 89 0.45 13.23 3.78
C ALA A 89 1.89 13.55 3.40
N ASP A 90 2.83 13.48 4.35
CA ASP A 90 4.25 13.69 4.09
C ASP A 90 4.82 12.58 3.19
N MET A 91 4.50 11.31 3.46
CA MET A 91 4.88 10.18 2.60
C MET A 91 4.44 10.37 1.14
N SER A 92 3.26 10.97 0.92
CA SER A 92 2.73 11.18 -0.43
C SER A 92 3.53 12.18 -1.28
N ARG A 93 4.40 12.97 -0.65
CA ARG A 93 5.19 14.02 -1.28
C ARG A 93 6.66 13.67 -1.40
N GLU A 94 7.09 12.55 -0.81
CA GLU A 94 8.49 12.16 -0.75
C GLU A 94 8.76 10.88 -1.54
N CYS A 95 9.90 10.85 -2.23
CA CYS A 95 10.39 9.66 -2.94
C CYS A 95 11.48 8.94 -2.15
N ARG A 96 11.34 8.89 -0.83
CA ARG A 96 12.36 8.34 0.07
C ARG A 96 12.15 6.85 0.32
N GLU A 97 13.22 6.07 0.17
CA GLU A 97 13.24 4.70 0.71
C GLU A 97 13.34 4.73 2.24
N PHE A 98 12.55 3.87 2.89
CA PHE A 98 12.40 3.82 4.34
C PHE A 98 11.88 5.17 4.89
N PRO A 99 10.67 5.58 4.49
CA PRO A 99 10.15 6.91 4.81
C PRO A 99 10.00 7.10 6.32
N TYR A 100 9.60 6.04 7.04
CA TYR A 100 9.46 6.04 8.50
C TYR A 100 9.88 4.69 9.12
N ALA A 101 10.32 4.74 10.38
CA ALA A 101 10.69 3.56 11.17
C ALA A 101 9.45 2.73 11.59
N GLY A 102 9.69 1.51 12.09
CA GLY A 102 8.63 0.66 12.65
C GLY A 102 7.79 -0.11 11.62
N HIS A 103 8.19 -0.10 10.34
CA HIS A 103 7.56 -0.96 9.35
C HIS A 103 7.91 -2.43 9.64
N VAL A 104 6.93 -3.31 9.43
CA VAL A 104 7.07 -4.77 9.53
C VAL A 104 7.34 -5.43 8.17
N VAL A 105 7.06 -4.70 7.07
CA VAL A 105 7.45 -5.06 5.70
C VAL A 105 7.96 -3.81 5.00
N ALA A 106 9.09 -3.95 4.32
CA ALA A 106 9.68 -2.94 3.44
C ALA A 106 9.65 -3.36 1.98
N TRP A 107 9.76 -2.38 1.07
CA TRP A 107 9.80 -2.64 -0.37
C TRP A 107 10.90 -3.63 -0.78
N ILE A 108 12.05 -3.58 -0.09
CA ILE A 108 13.19 -4.46 -0.35
C ILE A 108 12.90 -5.94 -0.01
N ASP A 109 11.95 -6.22 0.89
CA ASP A 109 11.63 -7.60 1.29
C ASP A 109 11.01 -8.41 0.14
N PHE A 110 10.43 -7.73 -0.84
CA PHE A 110 9.90 -8.36 -2.05
C PHE A 110 10.98 -8.72 -3.09
N ALA A 111 12.23 -8.26 -2.92
CA ALA A 111 13.28 -8.47 -3.91
C ALA A 111 13.60 -9.95 -4.19
N GLY A 112 13.38 -10.84 -3.22
CA GLY A 112 13.56 -12.29 -3.36
C GLY A 112 12.31 -13.05 -3.85
N GLY A 113 11.15 -12.39 -3.92
CA GLY A 113 9.84 -13.02 -4.17
C GLY A 113 9.23 -12.72 -5.54
N ILE A 114 10.06 -12.59 -6.58
CA ILE A 114 9.60 -12.24 -7.94
C ILE A 114 9.33 -13.52 -8.73
N TYR A 115 8.06 -13.75 -9.06
CA TYR A 115 7.61 -14.94 -9.81
C TYR A 115 6.74 -14.54 -11.01
N GLY A 116 6.89 -15.27 -12.13
CA GLY A 116 6.12 -15.03 -13.34
C GLY A 116 6.65 -13.87 -14.19
N ASN A 117 5.76 -13.25 -14.97
CA ASN A 117 6.12 -12.22 -15.95
C ASN A 117 6.17 -10.82 -15.32
N ILE A 118 7.22 -10.56 -14.54
CA ILE A 118 7.44 -9.28 -13.85
C ILE A 118 8.70 -8.61 -14.41
N THR A 119 8.60 -7.31 -14.72
CA THR A 119 9.75 -6.49 -15.10
C THR A 119 10.18 -5.62 -13.91
N ARG A 120 11.41 -5.82 -13.42
CA ARG A 120 12.03 -4.93 -12.44
C ARG A 120 12.69 -3.75 -13.13
N ARG A 121 12.59 -2.56 -12.53
CA ARG A 121 13.30 -1.34 -12.95
C ARG A 121 14.02 -0.76 -11.74
N ASP A 122 15.29 -0.41 -11.90
CA ASP A 122 16.15 0.02 -10.78
C ASP A 122 15.97 1.48 -10.34
N LEU A 123 15.03 2.20 -10.97
CA LEU A 123 14.57 3.51 -10.54
C LEU A 123 13.04 3.52 -10.63
N SER A 124 12.38 3.74 -9.49
CA SER A 124 10.95 4.05 -9.51
C SER A 124 10.76 5.38 -10.25
N ARG A 125 9.65 5.54 -10.98
CA ARG A 125 9.28 6.83 -11.58
C ARG A 125 8.70 7.78 -10.53
N CYS A 126 9.02 7.57 -9.25
CA CYS A 126 8.61 8.48 -8.21
C CYS A 126 9.29 9.82 -8.49
N HIS A 127 8.46 10.82 -8.78
CA HIS A 127 8.89 12.18 -9.00
C HIS A 127 8.23 13.04 -7.93
N TYR A 128 9.06 13.81 -7.22
CA TYR A 128 8.60 14.92 -6.41
C TYR A 128 7.83 15.89 -7.30
N ASP A 129 6.53 16.12 -7.04
CA ASP A 129 5.74 17.15 -7.72
C ASP A 129 5.65 18.40 -6.81
N PRO A 130 6.39 19.49 -7.12
CA PRO A 130 6.37 20.71 -6.33
C PRO A 130 5.00 21.42 -6.32
N LEU A 131 4.10 21.07 -7.24
CA LEU A 131 2.80 21.74 -7.42
C LEU A 131 1.70 21.20 -6.49
N LEU A 132 1.97 20.17 -5.68
CA LEU A 132 1.03 19.58 -4.72
C LEU A 132 1.21 20.08 -3.27
N LEU A 133 1.99 21.15 -3.06
CA LEU A 133 2.07 21.84 -1.77
C LEU A 133 1.03 22.97 -1.69
N PRO A 134 0.41 23.19 -0.50
CA PRO A 134 -0.48 24.33 -0.27
C PRO A 134 0.24 25.68 -0.36
#